data_AF-A0A7X3IJ55-F1
#
_entry.id   AF-A0A7X3IJ55-F1
#
_cell.length_a   1.000
_cell.length_b   1.000
_cell.length_c   1.000
_cell.angle_alpha   90.00
_cell.angle_beta   90.00
_cell.angle_gamma   90.00
#
_symmetry.space_group_name_H-M   'P 1'
#
loop_
_entity.id
_entity.type
_entity.pdbx_description
1 polymer ?
#
loop_
_entity_poly.entity_id
_entity_poly.type
_entity_poly.pdbx_seq_one_letter_code
_entity_poly.pdbx_strand_id
1 'polypeptide(L)' 'MKSIEKLVNSISEKLNTYGYGHEVAGDSTTFVIAPTATILTEKCTIEVYKNQIKVNEKSVLDLEEMIDRVIEVEGI' A
#
# COMPACT_ATOMS: atom_id res chain seq x y z
N MET A 1 11.38 15.89 -2.46
CA MET A 1 10.25 15.28 -1.73
C MET A 1 9.67 14.21 -2.65
N LYS A 2 9.78 12.91 -2.33
CA LYS A 2 9.09 11.88 -3.14
C LYS A 2 7.60 12.04 -2.82
N SER A 3 6.82 12.53 -3.78
CA SER A 3 5.37 12.71 -3.61
C SER A 3 4.74 11.36 -3.25
N ILE A 4 3.84 11.35 -2.26
CA ILE A 4 3.15 10.12 -1.82
C ILE A 4 2.45 9.42 -2.99
N GLU A 5 1.96 10.19 -3.96
CA GLU A 5 1.47 9.71 -5.25
C GLU A 5 2.47 8.76 -5.97
N LYS A 6 3.77 9.10 -6.00
CA LYS A 6 4.78 8.21 -6.58
C LYS A 6 4.90 6.91 -5.81
N LEU A 7 4.78 6.97 -4.48
CA LEU A 7 4.85 5.79 -3.63
C LEU A 7 3.64 4.88 -3.86
N VAL A 8 2.43 5.45 -3.88
CA VAL A 8 1.18 4.73 -4.19
C VAL A 8 1.27 4.09 -5.57
N ASN A 9 1.72 4.83 -6.59
CA ASN A 9 1.90 4.29 -7.94
C ASN A 9 2.90 3.13 -7.96
N SER A 10 4.04 3.25 -7.26
CA SER A 10 5.01 2.16 -7.16
C SER A 10 4.44 0.93 -6.45
N ILE A 11 3.59 1.10 -5.43
CA ILE A 11 2.91 -0.02 -4.77
C ILE A 11 1.95 -0.68 -5.76
N SER A 12 1.13 0.10 -6.46
CA SER A 12 0.19 -0.39 -7.46
C SER A 12 0.87 -1.14 -8.60
N GLU A 13 1.96 -0.61 -9.15
CA GLU A 13 2.77 -1.30 -10.18
C GLU A 13 3.28 -2.66 -9.70
N LYS A 14 3.74 -2.71 -8.44
CA LYS A 14 4.26 -3.93 -7.84
C LYS A 14 3.14 -4.95 -7.65
N LEU A 15 2.01 -4.58 -7.06
CA LEU A 15 0.84 -5.45 -6.93
C LEU A 15 0.36 -5.99 -8.29
N ASN A 16 0.30 -5.14 -9.32
CA ASN A 16 -0.05 -5.55 -10.68
C ASN A 16 0.94 -6.56 -11.27
N THR A 17 2.24 -6.41 -10.99
CA THR A 17 3.28 -7.36 -11.44
C THR A 17 3.07 -8.76 -10.87
N TYR A 18 2.60 -8.86 -9.63
CA TYR A 18 2.28 -10.14 -8.98
C TYR A 18 0.84 -10.61 -9.23
N GLY A 19 0.03 -9.85 -9.98
CA GLY A 19 -1.35 -10.22 -10.32
C GLY A 19 -2.37 -9.96 -9.22
N TYR A 20 -2.07 -9.13 -8.22
CA TYR A 20 -3.00 -8.77 -7.16
C TYR A 20 -3.89 -7.61 -7.59
N GLY A 21 -5.18 -7.91 -7.79
CA GLY A 21 -6.21 -6.90 -7.97
C GLY A 21 -6.30 -6.00 -6.73
N HIS A 22 -6.32 -4.69 -6.94
CA HIS A 22 -6.36 -3.73 -5.85
C HIS A 22 -7.13 -2.46 -6.21
N GLU A 23 -7.66 -1.81 -5.18
CA GLU A 23 -8.33 -0.51 -5.25
C GLU A 23 -7.57 0.49 -4.37
N VAL A 24 -7.37 1.70 -4.87
CA VAL A 24 -6.78 2.78 -4.08
C VAL A 24 -7.90 3.66 -3.54
N ALA A 25 -8.07 3.68 -2.23
CA ALA A 25 -9.03 4.50 -1.50
C ALA A 25 -8.31 5.63 -0.74
N GLY A 26 -8.87 6.83 -0.80
CA GLY A 26 -8.31 8.03 -0.18
C GLY A 26 -7.94 9.08 -1.21
N ASP A 27 -7.99 10.33 -0.79
CA ASP A 27 -7.65 11.45 -1.64
C ASP A 27 -6.14 11.68 -1.53
N SER A 28 -5.42 11.49 -2.64
CA SER A 28 -3.99 11.77 -2.74
C SER A 28 -3.65 13.24 -2.43
N THR A 29 -4.67 14.10 -2.27
CA THR A 29 -4.56 15.54 -2.04
C THR A 29 -5.13 16.05 -0.70
N THR A 30 -6.05 15.36 -0.02
CA THR A 30 -6.65 15.87 1.24
C THR A 30 -6.10 15.17 2.49
N PHE A 31 -5.18 15.89 3.16
CA PHE A 31 -4.43 15.49 4.35
C PHE A 31 -5.21 15.58 5.67
N VAL A 32 -6.48 15.20 5.72
CA VAL A 32 -7.28 15.53 6.91
C VAL A 32 -7.28 14.42 7.97
N ILE A 33 -7.21 13.13 7.62
CA ILE A 33 -7.19 12.04 8.61
C ILE A 33 -6.43 10.83 8.03
N ALA A 34 -5.59 10.18 8.85
CA ALA A 34 -4.74 9.04 8.46
C ALA A 34 -5.55 7.81 7.99
N PRO A 35 -5.01 6.94 7.10
CA PRO A 35 -3.75 7.02 6.33
C PRO A 35 -3.82 7.97 5.11
N THR A 36 -2.67 8.38 4.55
CA THR A 36 -2.65 9.31 3.40
C THR A 36 -3.19 8.66 2.12
N ALA A 37 -3.01 7.36 1.98
CA ALA A 37 -3.73 6.55 1.01
C ALA A 37 -3.91 5.16 1.61
N THR A 38 -4.99 4.48 1.23
CA THR A 38 -5.24 3.08 1.54
C THR A 38 -5.31 2.32 0.24
N ILE A 39 -4.61 1.21 0.13
CA ILE A 39 -4.68 0.32 -1.01
C ILE A 39 -5.27 -0.99 -0.50
N LEU A 40 -6.43 -1.36 -1.03
CA LEU A 40 -7.20 -2.52 -0.64
C LEU A 40 -7.01 -3.60 -1.69
N THR A 41 -6.50 -4.76 -1.29
CA THR A 41 -6.51 -5.99 -2.10
C THR A 41 -7.65 -6.89 -1.60
N GLU A 42 -7.72 -8.14 -2.09
CA GLU A 42 -8.81 -9.05 -1.76
C GLU A 42 -8.87 -9.43 -0.26
N LYS A 43 -7.71 -9.61 0.39
CA LYS A 43 -7.59 -10.01 1.81
C LYS A 43 -6.65 -9.11 2.61
N CYS A 44 -6.09 -8.08 2.00
CA CYS A 44 -5.08 -7.25 2.62
C CYS A 44 -5.39 -5.75 2.47
N THR A 45 -5.02 -4.99 3.50
CA THR A 45 -5.12 -3.53 3.53
C THR A 45 -3.71 -2.95 3.69
N ILE A 46 -3.30 -2.14 2.73
CA ILE A 46 -2.01 -1.46 2.73
C ILE A 46 -2.27 0.02 3.02
N GLU A 47 -1.79 0.49 4.16
CA GLU A 47 -1.94 1.88 4.57
C GLU A 47 -0.65 2.64 4.31
N VAL A 48 -0.73 3.67 3.48
CA VAL A 48 0.40 4.52 3.10
C VAL A 48 0.33 5.82 3.89
N TYR A 49 1.36 6.09 4.67
CA TYR A 49 1.54 7.32 5.41
C TYR A 49 2.77 8.06 4.86
N LYS A 50 2.92 9.34 5.22
CA LYS A 50 4.04 10.18 4.76
C LYS A 50 5.43 9.55 4.92
N ASN A 51 5.66 8.80 6.01
CA ASN A 51 6.97 8.24 6.37
C ASN A 51 6.95 6.73 6.68
N GLN A 52 5.82 6.06 6.49
CA GLN A 52 5.67 4.64 6.84
C GLN A 52 4.65 3.99 5.92
N ILE A 53 4.81 2.69 5.70
CA ILE A 53 3.81 1.85 5.05
C ILE A 53 3.41 0.79 6.07
N LYS A 54 2.12 0.47 6.14
CA LYS A 54 1.64 -0.67 6.91
C LYS A 54 0.87 -1.63 6.03
N VAL A 55 0.94 -2.91 6.37
CA VAL A 55 0.21 -4.00 5.73
C VAL A 55 -0.55 -4.71 6.84
N ASN A 56 -1.89 -4.67 6.82
CA ASN A 56 -2.76 -5.16 7.91
C ASN A 56 -2.27 -4.70 9.29
N GLU A 57 -2.14 -3.38 9.46
CA GLU A 57 -1.67 -2.70 10.69
C GLU A 57 -0.19 -2.94 11.07
N LYS A 58 0.54 -3.80 10.35
CA LYS A 58 1.98 -4.06 10.59
C LYS A 58 2.85 -3.15 9.75
N SER A 59 3.74 -2.39 10.38
CA SER A 59 4.72 -1.56 9.67
C SER A 59 5.72 -2.41 8.90
N VAL A 60 6.07 -1.93 7.70
CA VAL A 60 7.10 -2.53 6.84
C VAL A 60 8.17 -1.48 6.51
N LEU A 61 9.39 -1.92 6.28
CA LEU A 61 10.56 -1.07 6.07
C LEU A 61 10.63 -0.54 4.62
N ASP A 62 10.19 -1.34 3.65
CA ASP A 62 10.25 -1.02 2.23
C ASP A 62 9.17 -1.73 1.40
N LEU A 63 9.23 -1.54 0.08
CA LEU A 63 8.29 -2.13 -0.88
C LEU A 63 8.48 -3.64 -1.07
N GLU A 64 9.66 -4.20 -0.80
CA GLU A 64 9.89 -5.65 -0.89
C GLU A 64 9.24 -6.34 0.31
N GLU A 65 9.53 -5.90 1.52
CA GLU A 65 8.88 -6.43 2.72
C GLU A 65 7.36 -6.29 2.63
N MET A 66 6.87 -5.15 2.11
CA MET A 66 5.44 -4.96 1.86
C MET A 66 4.82 -6.05 0.97
N ILE A 67 5.46 -6.38 -0.14
CA ILE A 67 4.97 -7.41 -1.07
C ILE A 67 5.06 -8.80 -0.44
N ASP A 68 6.15 -9.10 0.28
CA ASP A 68 6.27 -10.38 1.00
C ASP A 68 5.09 -10.56 1.97
N ARG A 69 4.71 -9.52 2.72
CA ARG A 69 3.52 -9.55 3.59
C ARG A 69 2.22 -9.74 2.82
N VAL A 70 2.07 -9.07 1.69
CA VAL A 70 0.86 -9.22 0.85
C VAL A 70 0.78 -10.66 0.35
N ILE A 71 1.88 -11.25 -0.12
CA ILE A 71 1.95 -12.65 -0.54
C ILE A 71 1.61 -13.60 0.63
N GLU A 72 2.14 -13.35 1.83
CA GLU A 72 1.83 -14.15 3.03
C GLU A 72 0.32 -14.14 3.39
N VAL A 73 -0.38 -13.05 3.12
CA VAL A 73 -1.80 -12.88 3.47
C VAL A 73 -2.73 -13.32 2.34
N GLU A 74 -2.41 -12.96 1.10
CA GLU A 74 -3.20 -13.28 -0.09
C GLU A 74 -3.01 -14.73 -0.54
N GLY A 75 -1.78 -15.25 -0.37
CA GLY A 75 -1.36 -16.59 -0.72
C GLY A 75 -1.97 -17.67 0.16
N ILE A 76 -2.93 -18.39 -0.43
CA ILE A 76 -3.37 -19.74 -0.03
C ILE A 76 -2.29 -20.75 -0.39
#